data_AF-A0A260VUX9-F1
#
_entry.id   AF-A0A260VUX9-F1
#
_cell.length_a   1.000
_cell.length_b   1.000
_cell.length_c   1.000
_cell.angle_alpha   90.00
_cell.angle_beta   90.00
_cell.angle_gamma   90.00
#
_symmetry.space_group_name_H-M   'P 1'
#
loop_
_entity.id
_entity.type
_entity.pdbx_description
1 polymer ?
#
loop_
_entity_poly.entity_id
_entity_poly.type
_entity_poly.pdbx_seq_one_letter_code
_entity_poly.pdbx_strand_id
1 'polypeptide(L)'
;MVQHERAHDVGASMDGRTRHYGDFYELADNPGLRAQDDRPLLLVWGNCQAEALRILLASDPAMPLRTVRIPPVHELESSDLPHVDRLVRQASVLLTQPVRAGYRSLPLGVPDLTEALAPDATVVRWPVLRYAGLHPFQVIVRHPSDPAAVPNMVPYHDLRTILAARRGLGGDEDWDRSVSDAGLRQAAEASLDELRRRERRDTDIVASDLFGGAGSNATHTINHATNVVLCALAQRILDQLNTGSTVRDPGRELLGGVRAPVERRVLNALGLQGDSRPNWSVDGAPLSPDSVHRAHLQWYADRPEFVGAALERHAELIRTLELAP
;
A
#
# COMPACT_ATOMS: atom_id res chain seq x y z
N MET A 1 -48.58 24.78 16.48
CA MET A 1 -48.19 23.35 16.45
C MET A 1 -46.95 23.26 15.57
N VAL A 2 -45.78 23.46 16.18
CA VAL A 2 -44.49 23.58 15.50
C VAL A 2 -43.92 22.16 15.38
N GLN A 3 -43.81 21.65 14.16
CA GLN A 3 -43.14 20.37 13.91
C GLN A 3 -41.63 20.59 14.05
N HIS A 4 -41.07 20.09 15.14
CA HIS A 4 -39.65 19.77 15.25
C HIS A 4 -39.36 18.54 14.39
N GLU A 5 -38.92 18.75 13.15
CA GLU A 5 -38.15 17.72 12.45
C GLU A 5 -36.80 17.61 13.15
N ARG A 6 -36.66 16.55 13.94
CA ARG A 6 -35.46 16.21 14.69
C ARG A 6 -34.34 15.90 13.70
N ALA A 7 -33.20 16.55 13.91
CA ALA A 7 -31.88 16.29 13.33
C ALA A 7 -31.28 14.91 13.69
N HIS A 8 -32.11 13.88 13.87
CA HIS A 8 -31.70 12.54 14.32
C HIS A 8 -31.71 11.47 13.21
N ASP A 9 -32.16 11.79 11.99
CA ASP A 9 -32.37 10.79 10.93
C ASP A 9 -31.33 10.82 9.79
N VAL A 10 -30.40 11.78 9.78
CA VAL A 10 -29.35 11.88 8.74
C VAL A 10 -28.20 10.88 9.01
N GLY A 11 -27.93 10.54 10.27
CA GLY A 11 -26.83 9.65 10.64
C GLY A 11 -27.05 8.16 10.33
N ALA A 12 -28.30 7.73 10.14
CA ALA A 12 -28.68 6.31 10.02
C ALA A 12 -28.71 5.77 8.58
N SER A 13 -28.69 6.62 7.55
CA SER A 13 -28.75 6.21 6.14
C SER A 13 -27.43 6.36 5.37
N MET A 14 -26.39 6.98 5.96
CA MET A 14 -25.10 7.14 5.30
C MET A 14 -24.29 5.85 5.35
N ASP A 15 -23.78 5.42 4.20
CA ASP A 15 -22.92 4.25 4.13
C ASP A 15 -21.58 4.48 4.88
N GLY A 16 -20.94 3.37 5.24
CA GLY A 16 -19.70 3.40 6.02
C GLY A 16 -18.55 4.12 5.33
N ARG A 17 -18.49 4.10 3.99
CA ARG A 17 -17.45 4.78 3.20
C ARG A 17 -17.66 6.29 3.26
N THR A 18 -18.87 6.79 3.02
CA THR A 18 -19.14 8.23 3.07
C THR A 18 -18.83 8.81 4.45
N ARG A 19 -19.22 8.11 5.52
CA ARG A 19 -18.86 8.51 6.89
C ARG A 19 -17.36 8.49 7.13
N HIS A 20 -16.66 7.47 6.63
CA HIS A 20 -15.21 7.32 6.81
C HIS A 20 -14.40 8.41 6.09
N TYR A 21 -14.88 8.90 4.94
CA TYR A 21 -14.26 9.97 4.15
C TYR A 21 -15.09 11.26 4.20
N GLY A 22 -15.66 11.60 5.37
CA GLY A 22 -16.61 12.71 5.49
C GLY A 22 -16.09 14.06 4.98
N ASP A 23 -14.80 14.37 5.19
CA ASP A 23 -14.18 15.61 4.70
C ASP A 23 -14.05 15.64 3.17
N PHE A 24 -13.84 14.48 2.54
CA PHE A 24 -13.81 14.34 1.09
C PHE A 24 -15.20 14.53 0.47
N TYR A 25 -16.24 13.99 1.11
CA TYR A 25 -17.64 14.09 0.66
C TYR A 25 -18.40 15.31 1.21
N GLU A 26 -17.73 16.20 1.95
CA GLU A 26 -18.32 17.44 2.50
C GLU A 26 -19.53 17.22 3.42
N LEU A 27 -19.51 16.16 4.25
CA LEU A 27 -20.60 15.91 5.20
C LEU A 27 -20.74 17.06 6.22
N ALA A 28 -21.95 17.62 6.32
CA ALA A 28 -22.24 18.84 7.06
C ALA A 28 -22.11 18.72 8.60
N ASP A 29 -22.18 17.49 9.13
CA ASP A 29 -22.34 17.22 10.57
C ASP A 29 -21.02 17.06 11.35
N ASN A 30 -19.91 17.59 10.83
CA ASN A 30 -18.63 17.65 11.56
C ASN A 30 -18.24 19.09 11.92
N PRO A 31 -18.98 19.77 12.82
CA PRO A 31 -18.79 21.19 13.14
C PRO A 31 -17.41 21.53 13.75
N GLY A 32 -16.63 20.55 14.21
CA GLY A 32 -15.25 20.77 14.69
C GLY A 32 -14.22 21.05 13.57
N LEU A 33 -14.54 20.72 12.32
CA LEU A 33 -13.67 20.91 11.14
C LEU A 33 -14.07 22.11 10.27
N ARG A 34 -15.20 22.75 10.56
CA ARG A 34 -15.67 23.96 9.86
C ARG A 34 -15.09 25.27 10.39
N ALA A 35 -14.25 25.22 11.43
CA ALA A 35 -13.32 26.32 11.62
C ALA A 35 -12.52 26.40 10.32
N GLN A 36 -12.68 27.48 9.54
CA GLN A 36 -12.00 27.68 8.27
C GLN A 36 -10.50 27.54 8.51
N ASP A 37 -10.00 26.33 8.28
CA ASP A 37 -8.58 26.05 8.32
C ASP A 37 -8.03 26.62 7.02
N ASP A 38 -7.68 27.92 7.08
CA ASP A 38 -7.18 28.69 5.95
C ASP A 38 -5.76 28.27 5.55
N ARG A 39 -5.16 27.26 6.22
CA ARG A 39 -3.88 26.71 5.82
C ARG A 39 -3.95 26.16 4.38
N PRO A 40 -2.87 26.30 3.60
CA PRO A 40 -2.79 25.72 2.27
C PRO A 40 -3.00 24.20 2.29
N LEU A 41 -3.69 23.68 1.29
CA LEU A 41 -4.02 22.25 1.21
C LEU A 41 -2.86 21.45 0.62
N LEU A 42 -2.42 20.43 1.37
CA LEU A 42 -1.58 19.33 0.93
C LEU A 42 -2.46 18.11 0.63
N LEU A 43 -2.62 17.80 -0.66
CA LEU A 43 -3.34 16.61 -1.12
C LEU A 43 -2.34 15.45 -1.26
N VAL A 44 -2.57 14.37 -0.51
CA VAL A 44 -1.74 13.16 -0.56
C VAL A 44 -2.42 12.10 -1.42
N TRP A 45 -1.83 11.78 -2.57
CA TRP A 45 -2.44 10.97 -3.62
C TRP A 45 -1.67 9.66 -3.87
N GLY A 46 -2.37 8.54 -3.96
CA GLY A 46 -1.74 7.25 -4.23
C GLY A 46 -2.58 6.05 -3.78
N ASN A 47 -1.91 4.92 -3.58
CA ASN A 47 -2.53 3.69 -3.07
C ASN A 47 -2.76 3.76 -1.54
N CYS A 48 -2.99 2.62 -0.89
CA CYS A 48 -3.21 2.53 0.57
C CYS A 48 -2.13 3.21 1.42
N GLN A 49 -0.89 3.35 0.92
CA GLN A 49 0.22 4.02 1.60
C GLN A 49 0.01 5.54 1.73
N ALA A 50 -0.80 6.16 0.85
CA ALA A 50 -1.07 7.59 0.87
C ALA A 50 -1.73 8.05 2.18
N GLU A 51 -2.70 7.30 2.68
CA GLU A 51 -3.34 7.62 3.97
C GLU A 51 -2.37 7.47 5.14
N ALA A 52 -1.50 6.46 5.10
CA ALA A 52 -0.48 6.28 6.13
C ALA A 52 0.48 7.48 6.16
N LEU A 53 0.95 7.95 5.00
CA LEU A 53 1.76 9.16 4.94
C LEU A 53 0.99 10.41 5.37
N ARG A 54 -0.27 10.57 4.95
CA ARG A 54 -1.10 11.72 5.36
C ARG A 54 -1.18 11.84 6.88
N ILE A 55 -1.40 10.72 7.58
CA ILE A 55 -1.44 10.68 9.05
C ILE A 55 -0.11 11.17 9.64
N LEU A 56 1.02 10.71 9.11
CA LEU A 56 2.34 11.08 9.61
C LEU A 56 2.69 12.55 9.31
N LEU A 57 2.33 13.05 8.13
CA LEU A 57 2.55 14.45 7.74
C LEU A 57 1.70 15.41 8.58
N ALA A 58 0.51 14.98 8.99
CA ALA A 58 -0.38 15.74 9.87
C ALA A 58 -0.11 15.50 11.38
N SER A 59 0.93 14.72 11.73
CA SER A 59 1.19 14.33 13.12
C SER A 59 1.74 15.48 13.98
N ASP A 60 2.34 16.50 13.36
CA ASP A 60 2.80 17.70 14.06
C ASP A 60 1.66 18.74 14.13
N PRO A 61 1.19 19.15 15.32
CA PRO A 61 0.20 20.22 15.45
C PRO A 61 0.66 21.56 14.86
N ALA A 62 1.97 21.79 14.74
CA ALA A 62 2.54 22.99 14.14
C ALA A 62 2.64 22.92 12.59
N MET A 63 2.14 21.85 11.96
CA MET A 63 2.19 21.69 10.50
C MET A 63 1.51 22.87 9.79
N PRO A 64 2.21 23.59 8.88
CA PRO A 64 1.66 24.78 8.23
C PRO A 64 0.67 24.45 7.11
N LEU A 65 0.58 23.18 6.68
CA LEU A 65 -0.33 22.71 5.65
C LEU A 65 -1.44 21.86 6.29
N ARG A 66 -2.66 21.98 5.79
CA ARG A 66 -3.75 21.06 6.15
C ARG A 66 -3.80 19.90 5.17
N THR A 67 -4.30 18.75 5.63
CA THR A 67 -4.53 17.58 4.79
C THR A 67 -5.98 17.14 4.87
N VAL A 68 -6.44 16.41 3.87
CA VAL A 68 -7.78 15.80 3.84
C VAL A 68 -7.63 14.30 3.63
N ARG A 69 -8.39 13.51 4.38
CA ARG A 69 -8.47 12.06 4.18
C ARG A 69 -9.24 11.78 2.89
N ILE A 70 -8.64 11.02 1.97
CA ILE A 70 -9.26 10.63 0.70
C ILE A 70 -9.21 9.11 0.50
N PRO A 71 -10.13 8.53 -0.29
CA PRO A 71 -9.99 7.15 -0.72
C PRO A 71 -8.70 6.94 -1.53
N PRO A 72 -8.04 5.78 -1.41
CA PRO A 72 -6.89 5.48 -2.25
C PRO A 72 -7.32 5.37 -3.72
N VAL A 73 -6.42 5.71 -4.65
CA VAL A 73 -6.73 5.89 -6.08
C VAL A 73 -7.38 4.67 -6.75
N HIS A 74 -7.12 3.46 -6.25
CA HIS A 74 -7.69 2.23 -6.80
C HIS A 74 -9.11 1.93 -6.30
N GLU A 75 -9.61 2.67 -5.31
CA GLU A 75 -10.97 2.59 -4.78
C GLU A 75 -11.87 3.75 -5.26
N LEU A 76 -11.33 4.70 -6.04
CA LEU A 76 -12.12 5.79 -6.58
C LEU A 76 -12.98 5.33 -7.75
N GLU A 77 -14.20 5.85 -7.79
CA GLU A 77 -15.19 5.60 -8.83
C GLU A 77 -15.58 6.90 -9.55
N SER A 78 -16.32 6.78 -10.65
CA SER A 78 -16.76 7.94 -11.44
C SER A 78 -17.57 8.97 -10.63
N SER A 79 -18.34 8.52 -9.63
CA SER A 79 -19.10 9.37 -8.72
C SER A 79 -18.23 10.22 -7.79
N ASP A 80 -16.97 9.82 -7.59
CA ASP A 80 -16.04 10.52 -6.70
C ASP A 80 -15.35 11.71 -7.41
N LEU A 81 -15.40 11.76 -8.76
CA LEU A 81 -14.65 12.74 -9.56
C LEU A 81 -14.97 14.21 -9.23
N PRO A 82 -16.24 14.62 -8.98
CA PRO A 82 -16.51 16.00 -8.58
C PRO A 82 -15.81 16.40 -7.27
N HIS A 83 -15.69 15.47 -6.32
CA HIS A 83 -15.00 15.69 -5.05
C HIS A 83 -13.49 15.75 -5.22
N VAL A 84 -12.93 14.94 -6.14
CA VAL A 84 -11.52 14.99 -6.52
C VAL A 84 -11.18 16.33 -7.18
N ASP A 85 -11.92 16.73 -8.23
CA ASP A 85 -11.68 17.97 -8.98
C ASP A 85 -11.68 19.19 -8.05
N ARG A 86 -12.66 19.27 -7.14
CA ARG A 86 -12.74 20.31 -6.12
C ARG A 86 -11.49 20.39 -5.25
N LEU A 87 -11.02 19.27 -4.70
CA LEU A 87 -9.83 19.25 -3.84
C LEU A 87 -8.56 19.56 -4.61
N VAL A 88 -8.43 19.06 -5.85
CA VAL A 88 -7.28 19.32 -6.71
C VAL A 88 -7.16 20.81 -7.03
N ARG A 89 -8.27 21.48 -7.40
CA ARG A 89 -8.27 22.93 -7.67
C ARG A 89 -7.89 23.78 -6.45
N GLN A 90 -8.09 23.27 -5.24
CA GLN A 90 -7.74 23.94 -3.99
C GLN A 90 -6.34 23.59 -3.48
N ALA A 91 -5.70 22.56 -4.03
CA ALA A 91 -4.43 22.06 -3.52
C ALA A 91 -3.29 23.03 -3.87
N SER A 92 -2.55 23.45 -2.84
CA SER A 92 -1.29 24.18 -3.01
C SER A 92 -0.12 23.21 -3.16
N VAL A 93 -0.27 21.99 -2.66
CA VAL A 93 0.70 20.90 -2.85
C VAL A 93 -0.01 19.61 -3.21
N LEU A 94 0.42 18.97 -4.30
CA LEU A 94 0.06 17.59 -4.65
C LEU A 94 1.26 16.68 -4.35
N LEU A 95 1.17 15.93 -3.25
CA LEU A 95 2.12 14.89 -2.89
C LEU A 95 1.61 13.55 -3.42
N THR A 96 2.24 12.99 -4.45
CA THR A 96 1.63 11.92 -5.24
C THR A 96 2.57 10.74 -5.51
N GLN A 97 2.02 9.53 -5.56
CA GLN A 97 2.72 8.41 -6.19
C GLN A 97 2.65 8.53 -7.72
N PRO A 98 3.57 7.92 -8.47
CA PRO A 98 3.43 7.80 -9.91
C PRO A 98 2.15 7.03 -10.29
N VAL A 99 1.15 7.74 -10.82
CA VAL A 99 -0.08 7.17 -11.38
C VAL A 99 -0.19 7.62 -12.83
N ARG A 100 -0.32 6.66 -13.75
CA ARG A 100 -0.44 6.94 -15.19
C ARG A 100 -1.75 7.66 -15.51
N ALA A 101 -1.74 8.48 -16.57
CA ALA A 101 -2.96 9.06 -17.13
C ALA A 101 -4.03 7.99 -17.45
N GLY A 102 -5.30 8.34 -17.28
CA GLY A 102 -6.43 7.44 -17.56
C GLY A 102 -6.41 6.17 -16.69
N TYR A 103 -5.91 6.26 -15.46
CA TYR A 103 -5.84 5.13 -14.55
C TYR A 103 -7.24 4.57 -14.28
N ARG A 104 -7.43 3.27 -14.52
CA ARG A 104 -8.74 2.59 -14.47
C ARG A 104 -9.84 3.28 -15.31
N SER A 105 -9.45 3.87 -16.44
CA SER A 105 -10.35 4.60 -17.35
C SER A 105 -10.98 5.85 -16.72
N LEU A 106 -10.32 6.41 -15.70
CA LEU A 106 -10.71 7.64 -15.02
C LEU A 106 -9.54 8.65 -15.06
N PRO A 107 -9.81 9.97 -15.02
CA PRO A 107 -8.80 11.02 -15.02
C PRO A 107 -8.13 11.16 -13.63
N LEU A 108 -7.49 10.08 -13.17
CA LEU A 108 -6.90 9.95 -11.84
C LEU A 108 -5.36 9.90 -11.86
N GLY A 109 -4.77 9.96 -13.06
CA GLY A 109 -3.33 9.98 -13.24
C GLY A 109 -2.72 11.32 -12.87
N VAL A 110 -1.42 11.32 -12.55
CA VAL A 110 -0.71 12.56 -12.25
C VAL A 110 -0.85 13.59 -13.38
N PRO A 111 -0.70 13.23 -14.68
CA PRO A 111 -0.93 14.19 -15.76
C PRO A 111 -2.34 14.79 -15.72
N ASP A 112 -3.36 13.95 -15.54
CA ASP A 112 -4.76 14.35 -15.49
C ASP A 112 -5.03 15.35 -14.34
N LEU A 113 -4.46 15.10 -13.15
CA LEU A 113 -4.64 15.98 -11.99
C LEU A 113 -3.90 17.31 -12.16
N THR A 114 -2.70 17.28 -12.75
CA THR A 114 -1.88 18.50 -12.88
C THR A 114 -2.50 19.55 -13.80
N GLU A 115 -3.38 19.16 -14.73
CA GLU A 115 -4.12 20.09 -15.58
C GLU A 115 -5.14 20.94 -14.79
N ALA A 116 -5.62 20.44 -13.65
CA ALA A 116 -6.62 21.12 -12.83
C ALA A 116 -6.01 21.86 -11.62
N LEU A 117 -4.72 21.70 -11.35
CA LEU A 117 -4.02 22.38 -10.26
C LEU A 117 -3.93 23.90 -10.50
N ALA A 118 -3.81 24.66 -9.41
CA ALA A 118 -3.45 26.06 -9.49
C ALA A 118 -2.04 26.22 -10.12
N PRO A 119 -1.77 27.29 -10.90
CA PRO A 119 -0.48 27.46 -11.58
C PRO A 119 0.75 27.50 -10.66
N ASP A 120 0.56 27.89 -9.40
CA ASP A 120 1.59 27.97 -8.36
C ASP A 120 1.63 26.73 -7.45
N ALA A 121 0.80 25.73 -7.71
CA ALA A 121 0.80 24.49 -6.94
C ALA A 121 2.11 23.71 -7.12
N THR A 122 2.64 23.21 -6.00
CA THR A 122 3.84 22.35 -6.01
C THR A 122 3.44 20.89 -6.18
N VAL A 123 4.14 20.15 -7.03
CA VAL A 123 3.93 18.70 -7.19
C VAL A 123 5.18 17.97 -6.74
N VAL A 124 5.04 17.05 -5.78
CA VAL A 124 6.14 16.22 -5.28
C VAL A 124 5.76 14.75 -5.42
N ARG A 125 6.63 13.97 -6.06
CA ARG A 125 6.43 12.55 -6.33
C ARG A 125 7.23 11.69 -5.38
N TRP A 126 6.59 10.72 -4.75
CA TRP A 126 7.22 9.75 -3.87
C TRP A 126 6.98 8.33 -4.37
N PRO A 127 7.90 7.38 -4.11
CA PRO A 127 7.82 6.05 -4.70
C PRO A 127 6.72 5.21 -4.08
N VAL A 128 6.10 4.36 -4.90
CA VAL A 128 5.33 3.23 -4.37
C VAL A 128 6.28 2.30 -3.62
N LEU A 129 6.15 2.27 -2.29
CA LEU A 129 7.02 1.46 -1.44
C LEU A 129 6.74 -0.02 -1.70
N ARG A 130 7.73 -0.72 -2.24
CA ARG A 130 7.68 -2.16 -2.45
C ARG A 130 9.05 -2.77 -2.22
N TYR A 131 9.13 -3.68 -1.25
CA TYR A 131 10.34 -4.43 -0.94
C TYR A 131 9.98 -5.86 -0.56
N ALA A 132 10.48 -6.82 -1.34
CA ALA A 132 10.18 -8.23 -1.17
C ALA A 132 11.26 -9.02 -0.39
N GLY A 133 12.35 -8.38 0.05
CA GLY A 133 13.46 -9.10 0.67
C GLY A 133 13.07 -9.91 1.92
N LEU A 134 12.14 -9.41 2.74
CA LEU A 134 11.63 -10.15 3.91
C LEU A 134 10.59 -11.23 3.56
N HIS A 135 10.02 -11.19 2.36
CA HIS A 135 8.92 -12.04 1.91
C HIS A 135 9.15 -12.50 0.46
N PRO A 136 10.24 -13.23 0.17
CA PRO A 136 10.74 -13.45 -1.19
C PRO A 136 9.76 -14.24 -2.08
N PHE A 137 8.93 -15.09 -1.47
CA PHE A 137 7.93 -15.90 -2.18
C PHE A 137 6.62 -15.15 -2.44
N GLN A 138 6.41 -14.01 -1.77
CA GLN A 138 5.15 -13.29 -1.83
C GLN A 138 5.08 -12.43 -3.10
N VAL A 139 4.02 -12.60 -3.88
CA VAL A 139 3.80 -11.85 -5.12
C VAL A 139 2.37 -11.33 -5.24
N ILE A 140 2.19 -10.32 -6.10
CA ILE A 140 0.86 -9.86 -6.53
C ILE A 140 0.67 -10.36 -7.96
N VAL A 141 -0.46 -11.01 -8.22
CA VAL A 141 -0.86 -11.48 -9.54
C VAL A 141 -2.13 -10.74 -9.92
N ARG A 142 -2.21 -10.30 -11.16
CA ARG A 142 -3.36 -9.60 -11.71
C ARG A 142 -3.67 -10.26 -13.05
N HIS A 143 -4.92 -10.61 -13.29
CA HIS A 143 -5.37 -11.18 -14.55
C HIS A 143 -6.46 -10.29 -15.16
N PRO A 144 -6.52 -10.11 -16.50
CA PRO A 144 -7.53 -9.25 -17.13
C PRO A 144 -8.98 -9.68 -16.90
N SER A 145 -9.26 -10.96 -16.65
CA SER A 145 -10.62 -11.46 -16.38
C SER A 145 -11.22 -10.86 -15.12
N ASP A 146 -10.41 -10.67 -14.09
CA ASP A 146 -10.76 -10.00 -12.84
C ASP A 146 -9.51 -9.36 -12.23
N PRO A 147 -9.22 -8.09 -12.56
CA PRO A 147 -8.03 -7.40 -12.05
C PRO A 147 -8.05 -7.19 -10.54
N ALA A 148 -9.23 -7.21 -9.90
CA ALA A 148 -9.38 -6.99 -8.47
C ALA A 148 -9.26 -8.28 -7.66
N ALA A 149 -9.42 -9.44 -8.29
CA ALA A 149 -9.35 -10.74 -7.63
C ALA A 149 -8.09 -10.89 -6.79
N VAL A 150 -8.29 -11.45 -5.59
CA VAL A 150 -7.25 -11.82 -4.64
C VAL A 150 -7.60 -13.18 -4.05
N PRO A 151 -6.60 -13.97 -3.61
CA PRO A 151 -6.87 -15.28 -3.02
C PRO A 151 -7.52 -15.14 -1.64
N ASN A 152 -8.14 -16.24 -1.19
CA ASN A 152 -8.85 -16.30 0.09
C ASN A 152 -7.88 -16.13 1.28
N MET A 153 -8.40 -15.67 2.44
CA MET A 153 -7.65 -15.44 3.69
C MET A 153 -6.68 -14.26 3.67
N VAL A 154 -5.77 -14.17 2.69
CA VAL A 154 -4.81 -13.07 2.58
C VAL A 154 -4.67 -12.59 1.13
N PRO A 155 -4.55 -11.28 0.87
CA PRO A 155 -4.61 -10.74 -0.49
C PRO A 155 -3.25 -10.81 -1.23
N TYR A 156 -2.49 -11.88 -1.03
CA TYR A 156 -1.15 -12.07 -1.57
C TYR A 156 -0.97 -13.51 -2.04
N HIS A 157 -0.25 -13.70 -3.14
CA HIS A 157 0.08 -15.04 -3.63
C HIS A 157 1.44 -15.49 -3.08
N ASP A 158 1.64 -16.79 -2.98
CA ASP A 158 2.93 -17.41 -2.66
C ASP A 158 3.40 -18.27 -3.85
N LEU A 159 4.61 -18.01 -4.35
CA LEU A 159 5.17 -18.70 -5.52
C LEU A 159 5.29 -20.21 -5.31
N ARG A 160 5.55 -20.67 -4.08
CA ARG A 160 5.63 -22.10 -3.76
C ARG A 160 4.26 -22.75 -3.90
N THR A 161 3.21 -22.06 -3.42
CA THR A 161 1.82 -22.53 -3.59
C THR A 161 1.37 -22.52 -5.05
N ILE A 162 1.77 -21.50 -5.83
CA ILE A 162 1.49 -21.45 -7.28
C ILE A 162 2.14 -22.65 -7.99
N LEU A 163 3.39 -22.97 -7.66
CA LEU A 163 4.10 -24.12 -8.23
C LEU A 163 3.50 -25.45 -7.78
N ALA A 164 3.02 -25.54 -6.54
CA ALA A 164 2.26 -26.69 -6.05
C ALA A 164 0.97 -26.90 -6.85
N ALA A 165 0.18 -25.82 -7.07
CA ALA A 165 -1.01 -25.86 -7.91
C ALA A 165 -0.68 -26.32 -9.35
N ARG A 166 0.40 -25.79 -9.94
CA ARG A 166 0.85 -26.18 -11.29
C ARG A 166 1.21 -27.66 -11.40
N ARG A 167 1.75 -28.24 -10.33
CA ARG A 167 2.15 -29.66 -10.21
C ARG A 167 0.98 -30.56 -9.83
N GLY A 168 -0.18 -30.00 -9.49
CA GLY A 168 -1.33 -30.77 -9.03
C GLY A 168 -1.16 -31.36 -7.64
N LEU A 169 -0.34 -30.74 -6.77
CA LEU A 169 -0.18 -31.19 -5.39
C LEU A 169 -1.45 -30.91 -4.58
N GLY A 170 -1.83 -31.86 -3.74
CA GLY A 170 -2.87 -31.73 -2.74
C GLY A 170 -2.44 -30.87 -1.54
N GLY A 171 -3.43 -30.41 -0.78
CA GLY A 171 -3.22 -29.44 0.30
C GLY A 171 -2.47 -29.92 1.54
N ASP A 172 -2.25 -31.23 1.67
CA ASP A 172 -1.50 -31.83 2.77
C ASP A 172 -0.12 -32.33 2.33
N GLU A 173 0.24 -32.13 1.05
CA GLU A 173 1.58 -32.46 0.55
C GLU A 173 2.60 -31.37 0.92
N ASP A 174 3.88 -31.76 1.01
CA ASP A 174 4.95 -30.81 1.27
C ASP A 174 5.11 -29.84 0.10
N TRP A 175 4.70 -28.59 0.36
CA TRP A 175 4.68 -27.51 -0.60
C TRP A 175 5.87 -26.56 -0.44
N ASP A 176 6.61 -26.62 0.68
CA ASP A 176 7.79 -25.78 0.85
C ASP A 176 8.93 -26.27 -0.05
N ARG A 177 9.85 -25.36 -0.37
CA ARG A 177 11.00 -25.64 -1.22
C ARG A 177 12.26 -25.10 -0.58
N SER A 178 13.32 -25.89 -0.65
CA SER A 178 14.65 -25.41 -0.31
C SER A 178 15.07 -24.35 -1.31
N VAL A 179 15.69 -23.27 -0.81
CA VAL A 179 16.24 -22.19 -1.62
C VAL A 179 17.62 -21.83 -1.10
N SER A 180 18.53 -21.44 -1.99
CA SER A 180 19.88 -21.05 -1.60
C SER A 180 19.89 -19.67 -0.92
N ASP A 181 20.82 -19.46 0.03
CA ASP A 181 21.07 -18.14 0.63
C ASP A 181 21.47 -17.09 -0.42
N ALA A 182 22.10 -17.53 -1.52
CA ALA A 182 22.43 -16.69 -2.66
C ALA A 182 21.17 -16.21 -3.40
N GLY A 183 20.24 -17.11 -3.70
CA GLY A 183 18.97 -16.78 -4.34
C GLY A 183 18.11 -15.83 -3.50
N LEU A 184 18.07 -16.02 -2.18
CA LEU A 184 17.40 -15.12 -1.24
C LEU A 184 18.00 -13.71 -1.25
N ARG A 185 19.33 -13.60 -1.19
CA ARG A 185 20.02 -12.31 -1.30
C ARG A 185 19.79 -11.63 -2.64
N GLN A 186 19.87 -12.38 -3.74
CA GLN A 186 19.66 -11.86 -5.09
C GLN A 186 18.22 -11.37 -5.29
N ALA A 187 17.22 -12.09 -4.78
CA ALA A 187 15.82 -11.67 -4.84
C ALA A 187 15.57 -10.38 -4.05
N ALA A 188 16.18 -10.25 -2.86
CA ALA A 188 16.10 -9.03 -2.06
C ALA A 188 16.72 -7.83 -2.79
N GLU A 189 17.92 -7.99 -3.36
CA GLU A 189 18.60 -6.93 -4.11
C GLU A 189 17.83 -6.54 -5.37
N ALA A 190 17.34 -7.51 -6.13
CA ALA A 190 16.52 -7.26 -7.31
C ALA A 190 15.24 -6.46 -6.97
N SER A 191 14.64 -6.71 -5.80
CA SER A 191 13.50 -5.91 -5.33
C SER A 191 13.88 -4.46 -5.02
N LEU A 192 15.06 -4.22 -4.42
CA LEU A 192 15.54 -2.87 -4.15
C LEU A 192 15.96 -2.15 -5.44
N ASP A 193 16.60 -2.84 -6.36
CA ASP A 193 17.00 -2.30 -7.65
C ASP A 193 15.79 -1.85 -8.48
N GLU A 194 14.70 -2.63 -8.45
CA GLU A 194 13.45 -2.23 -9.09
C GLU A 194 12.85 -0.97 -8.44
N LEU A 195 12.92 -0.84 -7.11
CA LEU A 195 12.51 0.39 -6.42
C LEU A 195 13.40 1.57 -6.82
N ARG A 196 14.73 1.43 -6.73
CA ARG A 196 15.70 2.45 -7.15
C ARG A 196 15.51 2.88 -8.61
N ARG A 197 15.18 1.93 -9.50
CA ARG A 197 14.91 2.20 -10.91
C ARG A 197 13.66 3.06 -11.09
N ARG A 198 12.58 2.78 -10.36
CA ARG A 198 11.35 3.59 -10.37
C ARG A 198 11.59 4.96 -9.75
N GLU A 199 12.36 5.03 -8.67
CA GLU A 199 12.70 6.29 -8.02
C GLU A 199 13.39 7.26 -8.98
N ARG A 200 14.46 6.80 -9.64
CA ARG A 200 15.19 7.61 -10.63
C ARG A 200 14.34 8.07 -11.81
N ARG A 201 13.32 7.29 -12.17
CA ARG A 201 12.49 7.54 -13.35
C ARG A 201 11.33 8.48 -13.06
N ASP A 202 10.67 8.30 -11.91
CA ASP A 202 9.32 8.81 -11.69
C ASP A 202 9.15 9.64 -10.41
N THR A 203 10.18 9.79 -9.57
CA THR A 203 10.02 10.36 -8.22
C THR A 203 11.03 11.45 -7.90
N ASP A 204 10.62 12.36 -7.02
CA ASP A 204 11.44 13.44 -6.48
C ASP A 204 12.10 13.04 -5.14
N ILE A 205 11.58 12.00 -4.48
CA ILE A 205 12.04 11.54 -3.15
C ILE A 205 12.54 10.10 -3.23
N VAL A 206 13.71 9.85 -2.67
CA VAL A 206 14.28 8.50 -2.55
C VAL A 206 13.85 7.87 -1.22
N ALA A 207 13.49 6.59 -1.25
CA ALA A 207 13.10 5.79 -0.09
C ALA A 207 13.82 4.43 -0.02
N SER A 208 14.47 3.97 -1.09
CA SER A 208 15.09 2.65 -1.18
C SER A 208 16.14 2.38 -0.09
N ASP A 209 16.88 3.40 0.32
CA ASP A 209 17.88 3.29 1.39
C ASP A 209 17.26 3.13 2.80
N LEU A 210 16.00 3.55 2.99
CA LEU A 210 15.29 3.41 4.27
C LEU A 210 15.06 1.95 4.66
N PHE A 211 14.94 1.06 3.69
CA PHE A 211 14.74 -0.37 3.94
C PHE A 211 15.97 -1.02 4.57
N GLY A 212 17.18 -0.60 4.17
CA GLY A 212 18.43 -1.10 4.75
C GLY A 212 18.55 -0.75 6.24
N GLY A 213 18.23 0.51 6.59
CA GLY A 213 18.23 0.96 7.99
C GLY A 213 17.16 0.30 8.86
N ALA A 214 16.02 -0.09 8.27
CA ALA A 214 14.93 -0.73 9.00
C ALA A 214 15.14 -2.24 9.23
N GLY A 215 16.01 -2.90 8.45
CA GLY A 215 16.38 -4.30 8.63
C GLY A 215 15.16 -5.26 8.63
N SER A 216 15.06 -6.11 9.67
CA SER A 216 13.93 -7.05 9.83
C SER A 216 12.58 -6.36 10.12
N ASN A 217 12.59 -5.07 10.42
CA ASN A 217 11.40 -4.26 10.66
C ASN A 217 11.00 -3.43 9.44
N ALA A 218 11.48 -3.75 8.24
CA ALA A 218 11.23 -2.91 7.06
C ALA A 218 9.77 -2.98 6.55
N THR A 219 9.16 -4.16 6.55
CA THR A 219 7.83 -4.38 5.96
C THR A 219 6.96 -5.39 6.72
N HIS A 220 5.64 -5.17 6.70
CA HIS A 220 4.63 -6.16 7.10
C HIS A 220 4.30 -7.13 5.97
N THR A 221 4.24 -6.63 4.74
CA THR A 221 4.07 -7.37 3.47
C THR A 221 4.86 -6.65 2.39
N ILE A 222 5.01 -7.24 1.19
CA ILE A 222 5.89 -6.68 0.15
C ILE A 222 5.59 -5.23 -0.26
N ASN A 223 4.39 -4.71 0.00
CA ASN A 223 3.99 -3.33 -0.31
C ASN A 223 3.46 -2.56 0.92
N HIS A 224 3.52 -3.12 2.12
CA HIS A 224 3.15 -2.43 3.36
C HIS A 224 4.40 -2.25 4.22
N ALA A 225 5.03 -1.09 4.09
CA ALA A 225 6.15 -0.68 4.94
C ALA A 225 5.67 -0.48 6.38
N THR A 226 6.56 -0.71 7.35
CA THR A 226 6.26 -0.44 8.77
C THR A 226 6.38 1.05 9.09
N ASN A 227 5.97 1.43 10.31
CA ASN A 227 6.18 2.78 10.82
C ASN A 227 7.67 3.22 10.77
N VAL A 228 8.64 2.31 10.87
CA VAL A 228 10.08 2.68 10.80
C VAL A 228 10.40 3.34 9.46
N VAL A 229 10.00 2.71 8.37
CA VAL A 229 10.24 3.23 7.01
C VAL A 229 9.30 4.39 6.71
N LEU A 230 8.03 4.29 7.10
CA LEU A 230 7.02 5.32 6.82
C LEU A 230 7.34 6.65 7.53
N CYS A 231 7.74 6.62 8.81
CA CYS A 231 8.10 7.84 9.54
C CYS A 231 9.33 8.51 8.93
N ALA A 232 10.34 7.74 8.54
CA ALA A 232 11.54 8.27 7.91
C ALA A 232 11.23 8.90 6.53
N LEU A 233 10.36 8.27 5.73
CA LEU A 233 9.91 8.84 4.46
C LEU A 233 9.07 10.11 4.68
N ALA A 234 8.15 10.10 5.63
CA ALA A 234 7.34 11.26 5.96
C ALA A 234 8.21 12.44 6.41
N GLN A 235 9.28 12.20 7.19
CA GLN A 235 10.20 13.27 7.58
C GLN A 235 10.91 13.86 6.36
N ARG A 236 11.42 13.02 5.45
CA ARG A 236 12.03 13.50 4.19
C ARG A 236 11.07 14.36 3.37
N ILE A 237 9.79 14.02 3.34
CA ILE A 237 8.77 14.80 2.65
C ILE A 237 8.59 16.17 3.33
N LEU A 238 8.50 16.23 4.66
CA LEU A 238 8.40 17.50 5.39
C LEU A 238 9.62 18.39 5.17
N ASP A 239 10.81 17.78 5.18
CA ASP A 239 12.08 18.48 4.91
C ASP A 239 12.12 19.00 3.48
N GLN A 240 11.73 18.18 2.49
CA GLN A 240 11.64 18.58 1.07
C GLN A 240 10.66 19.74 0.84
N LEU A 241 9.56 19.76 1.59
CA LEU A 241 8.56 20.83 1.56
C LEU A 241 8.95 22.03 2.44
N ASN A 242 10.10 21.99 3.11
CA ASN A 242 10.61 23.03 4.01
C ASN A 242 9.59 23.47 5.07
N THR A 243 8.82 22.55 5.63
CA THR A 243 7.74 22.92 6.56
C THR A 243 8.24 23.26 7.96
N GLY A 244 9.47 22.85 8.30
CA GLY A 244 10.02 22.96 9.65
C GLY A 244 9.36 22.04 10.68
N SER A 245 8.47 21.14 10.24
CA SER A 245 7.71 20.22 11.10
C SER A 245 8.47 18.91 11.33
N THR A 246 8.14 18.22 12.42
CA THR A 246 8.75 16.92 12.78
C THR A 246 7.67 15.83 12.85
N VAL A 247 7.90 14.71 12.18
CA VAL A 247 7.02 13.53 12.27
C VAL A 247 7.01 13.02 13.71
N ARG A 248 5.81 12.84 14.24
CA ARG A 248 5.57 12.24 15.56
C ARG A 248 5.12 10.79 15.41
N ASP A 249 5.32 10.01 16.47
CA ASP A 249 4.79 8.66 16.56
C ASP A 249 3.26 8.68 16.39
N PRO A 250 2.69 7.95 15.41
CA PRO A 250 1.25 7.88 15.20
C PRO A 250 0.50 7.15 16.33
N GLY A 251 1.19 6.55 17.31
CA GLY A 251 0.60 5.84 18.45
C GLY A 251 -0.09 4.53 18.09
N ARG A 252 0.05 4.08 16.83
CA ARG A 252 -0.49 2.83 16.29
C ARG A 252 0.31 2.37 15.08
N GLU A 253 0.27 1.09 14.79
CA GLU A 253 0.85 0.57 13.55
C GLU A 253 0.05 1.04 12.32
N LEU A 254 0.74 1.60 11.33
CA LEU A 254 0.17 1.91 10.02
C LEU A 254 0.42 0.75 9.05
N LEU A 255 -0.53 0.49 8.16
CA LEU A 255 -0.49 -0.60 7.17
C LEU A 255 -0.29 -2.02 7.77
N GLY A 256 -0.49 -2.20 9.07
CA GLY A 256 -0.23 -3.45 9.80
C GLY A 256 -1.39 -4.44 9.88
N GLY A 257 -2.50 -4.20 9.16
CA GLY A 257 -3.70 -5.06 9.20
C GLY A 257 -3.46 -6.47 8.66
N VAL A 258 -2.50 -6.64 7.75
CA VAL A 258 -2.00 -7.95 7.32
C VAL A 258 -0.49 -7.98 7.51
N ARG A 259 0.03 -9.01 8.18
CA ARG A 259 1.46 -9.24 8.38
C ARG A 259 1.81 -10.63 7.86
N ALA A 260 2.74 -10.70 6.92
CA ALA A 260 3.19 -11.95 6.31
C ALA A 260 4.27 -12.63 7.15
N PRO A 261 4.49 -13.95 7.02
CA PRO A 261 5.59 -14.62 7.66
C PRO A 261 6.95 -14.02 7.29
N VAL A 262 7.87 -13.99 8.25
CA VAL A 262 9.29 -13.70 8.06
C VAL A 262 10.05 -14.94 8.52
N GLU A 263 10.53 -15.71 7.56
CA GLU A 263 11.15 -17.01 7.82
C GLU A 263 12.58 -16.85 8.36
N ARG A 264 13.01 -17.74 9.27
CA ARG A 264 14.36 -17.68 9.83
C ARG A 264 15.45 -17.80 8.76
N ARG A 265 15.24 -18.63 7.73
CA ARG A 265 16.19 -18.78 6.61
C ARG A 265 16.40 -17.46 5.85
N VAL A 266 15.36 -16.63 5.73
CA VAL A 266 15.44 -15.31 5.09
C VAL A 266 16.27 -14.35 5.93
N LEU A 267 16.01 -14.28 7.24
CA LEU A 267 16.80 -13.43 8.15
C LEU A 267 18.28 -13.82 8.14
N ASN A 268 18.56 -15.13 8.22
CA ASN A 268 19.93 -15.65 8.19
C ASN A 268 20.64 -15.30 6.87
N ALA A 269 20.02 -15.58 5.72
CA ALA A 269 20.60 -15.31 4.41
C ALA A 269 20.91 -13.82 4.18
N LEU A 270 20.06 -12.93 4.71
CA LEU A 270 20.23 -11.48 4.61
C LEU A 270 21.11 -10.89 5.72
N GLY A 271 21.59 -11.68 6.68
CA GLY A 271 22.37 -11.21 7.83
C GLY A 271 21.59 -10.28 8.76
N LEU A 272 20.27 -10.39 8.80
CA LEU A 272 19.40 -9.52 9.59
C LEU A 272 19.17 -10.08 10.99
N GLN A 273 19.27 -9.21 11.99
CA GLN A 273 18.92 -9.52 13.38
C GLN A 273 17.41 -9.44 13.60
N GLY A 274 16.88 -10.21 14.55
CA GLY A 274 15.48 -10.17 14.96
C GLY A 274 14.81 -11.54 14.96
N ASP A 275 13.55 -11.56 15.42
CA ASP A 275 12.79 -12.80 15.52
C ASP A 275 12.09 -13.14 14.21
N SER A 276 12.15 -14.42 13.84
CA SER A 276 11.31 -14.96 12.79
C SER A 276 9.84 -14.90 13.19
N ARG A 277 8.98 -14.58 12.22
CA ARG A 277 7.52 -14.62 12.36
C ARG A 277 6.99 -15.78 11.51
N PRO A 278 6.66 -16.95 12.07
CA PRO A 278 6.31 -18.12 11.28
C PRO A 278 4.89 -18.06 10.69
N ASN A 279 3.99 -17.27 11.30
CA ASN A 279 2.59 -17.21 10.92
C ASN A 279 2.23 -15.89 10.26
N TRP A 280 1.17 -15.92 9.46
CA TRP A 280 0.46 -14.72 9.06
C TRP A 280 -0.29 -14.13 10.26
N SER A 281 -0.56 -12.83 10.22
CA SER A 281 -1.52 -12.17 11.10
C SER A 281 -2.45 -11.30 10.27
N VAL A 282 -3.76 -11.44 10.49
CA VAL A 282 -4.81 -10.60 9.87
C VAL A 282 -5.62 -9.99 10.99
N ASP A 283 -5.60 -8.67 11.12
CA ASP A 283 -6.25 -7.91 12.19
C ASP A 283 -5.94 -8.46 13.60
N GLY A 284 -4.70 -8.91 13.79
CA GLY A 284 -4.22 -9.51 15.04
C GLY A 284 -4.48 -11.00 15.18
N ALA A 285 -5.35 -11.60 14.36
CA ALA A 285 -5.61 -13.04 14.38
C ALA A 285 -4.50 -13.82 13.64
N PRO A 286 -3.89 -14.85 14.25
CA PRO A 286 -2.86 -15.64 13.60
C PRO A 286 -3.45 -16.63 12.59
N LEU A 287 -2.81 -16.79 11.43
CA LEU A 287 -3.12 -17.83 10.44
C LEU A 287 -1.86 -18.61 10.09
N SER A 288 -1.95 -19.95 10.05
CA SER A 288 -0.80 -20.78 9.69
C SER A 288 -0.53 -20.72 8.18
N PRO A 289 0.74 -20.81 7.75
CA PRO A 289 1.09 -20.92 6.33
C PRO A 289 0.36 -22.06 5.61
N ASP A 290 0.20 -23.22 6.25
CA ASP A 290 -0.49 -24.37 5.67
C ASP A 290 -1.99 -24.12 5.43
N SER A 291 -2.64 -23.39 6.32
CA SER A 291 -4.07 -23.04 6.14
C SER A 291 -4.24 -22.09 4.95
N VAL A 292 -3.35 -21.10 4.84
CA VAL A 292 -3.31 -20.17 3.70
C VAL A 292 -3.01 -20.93 2.41
N HIS A 293 -2.02 -21.83 2.42
CA HIS A 293 -1.66 -22.69 1.29
C HIS A 293 -2.86 -23.49 0.77
N ARG A 294 -3.56 -24.23 1.65
CA ARG A 294 -4.76 -25.00 1.28
C ARG A 294 -5.87 -24.14 0.70
N ALA A 295 -6.17 -23.00 1.33
CA ALA A 295 -7.19 -22.08 0.84
C ALA A 295 -6.84 -21.49 -0.53
N HIS A 296 -5.56 -21.21 -0.77
CA HIS A 296 -5.07 -20.72 -2.05
C HIS A 296 -5.09 -21.80 -3.13
N LEU A 297 -4.77 -23.07 -2.82
CA LEU A 297 -4.91 -24.17 -3.77
C LEU A 297 -6.36 -24.32 -4.25
N GLN A 298 -7.32 -24.26 -3.34
CA GLN A 298 -8.74 -24.28 -3.72
C GLN A 298 -9.10 -23.09 -4.62
N TRP A 299 -8.60 -21.90 -4.28
CA TRP A 299 -8.82 -20.70 -5.08
C TRP A 299 -8.24 -20.83 -6.50
N TYR A 300 -7.06 -21.44 -6.64
CA TYR A 300 -6.43 -21.69 -7.95
C TYR A 300 -7.14 -22.78 -8.75
N ALA A 301 -7.75 -23.78 -8.10
CA ALA A 301 -8.55 -24.79 -8.79
C ALA A 301 -9.76 -24.15 -9.49
N ASP A 302 -10.38 -23.14 -8.85
CA ASP A 302 -11.49 -22.38 -9.41
C ASP A 302 -11.04 -21.31 -10.43
N ARG A 303 -9.75 -20.92 -10.40
CA ARG A 303 -9.16 -19.82 -11.20
C ARG A 303 -7.79 -20.18 -11.77
N PRO A 304 -7.70 -21.22 -12.62
CA PRO A 304 -6.42 -21.73 -13.13
C PRO A 304 -5.63 -20.71 -13.98
N GLU A 305 -6.31 -19.72 -14.57
CA GLU A 305 -5.69 -18.67 -15.37
C GLU A 305 -4.68 -17.82 -14.57
N PHE A 306 -4.90 -17.67 -13.26
CA PHE A 306 -3.98 -16.95 -12.39
C PHE A 306 -2.67 -17.70 -12.15
N VAL A 307 -2.69 -19.04 -12.20
CA VAL A 307 -1.46 -19.84 -12.09
C VAL A 307 -0.58 -19.56 -13.30
N GLY A 308 -1.14 -19.62 -14.51
CA GLY A 308 -0.41 -19.31 -15.75
C GLY A 308 0.16 -17.89 -15.75
N ALA A 309 -0.69 -16.90 -15.44
CA ALA A 309 -0.28 -15.49 -15.37
C ALA A 309 0.83 -15.24 -14.33
N ALA A 310 0.79 -15.94 -13.20
CA ALA A 310 1.83 -15.83 -12.17
C ALA A 310 3.17 -16.42 -12.64
N LEU A 311 3.15 -17.61 -13.25
CA LEU A 311 4.37 -18.27 -13.73
C LEU A 311 5.05 -17.45 -14.84
N GLU A 312 4.28 -16.88 -15.76
CA GLU A 312 4.81 -16.02 -16.82
C GLU A 312 5.40 -14.73 -16.23
N ARG A 313 4.62 -14.02 -15.42
CA ARG A 313 5.01 -12.71 -14.86
C ARG A 313 6.22 -12.79 -13.94
N HIS A 314 6.36 -13.88 -13.18
CA HIS A 314 7.37 -14.02 -12.13
C HIS A 314 8.44 -15.06 -12.47
N ALA A 315 8.59 -15.45 -13.75
CA ALA A 315 9.57 -16.43 -14.21
C ALA A 315 11.01 -16.12 -13.77
N GLU A 316 11.41 -14.86 -13.82
CA GLU A 316 12.75 -14.42 -13.39
C GLU A 316 12.98 -14.65 -11.89
N LEU A 317 11.98 -14.30 -11.07
CA LEU A 317 12.04 -14.46 -9.62
C LEU A 317 12.03 -15.94 -9.24
N ILE A 318 11.22 -16.76 -9.92
CA ILE A 318 11.20 -18.22 -9.76
C ILE A 318 12.58 -18.82 -10.06
N ARG A 319 13.26 -18.35 -11.11
CA ARG A 319 14.62 -18.79 -11.45
C ARG A 319 15.65 -18.32 -10.42
N THR A 320 15.56 -17.06 -10.00
CA THR A 320 16.44 -16.46 -8.99
C THR A 320 16.35 -17.19 -7.65
N LEU A 321 15.14 -17.61 -7.28
CA LEU A 321 14.89 -18.38 -6.06
C LEU A 321 15.08 -19.89 -6.25
N GLU A 322 15.48 -20.36 -7.43
CA GLU A 322 15.71 -21.79 -7.72
C GLU A 322 14.48 -22.67 -7.41
N LEU A 323 13.26 -22.13 -7.61
CA LEU A 323 12.01 -22.82 -7.28
C LEU A 323 11.51 -23.75 -8.40
N ALA A 324 11.99 -23.54 -9.61
CA ALA A 324 11.78 -24.46 -10.72
C ALA A 324 12.54 -25.77 -10.44
N PRO A 325 11.98 -26.94 -10.80
CA PRO A 325 12.63 -28.23 -10.59
C PRO A 325 13.91 -28.39 -11.42
#